data_AF-A0AAJ1V362-F1
#
_entry.id   AF-A0AAJ1V362-F1
#
_cell.length_a   1.000
_cell.length_b   1.000
_cell.length_c   1.000
_cell.angle_alpha   90.00
_cell.angle_beta   90.00
_cell.angle_gamma   90.00
#
_symmetry.space_group_name_H-M   'P 1'
#
loop_
_entity.id
_entity.type
_entity.pdbx_description
1 polymer ?
#
loop_
_entity_poly.entity_id
_entity_poly.type
_entity_poly.pdbx_seq_one_letter_code
_entity_poly.pdbx_strand_id
1 'polypeptide(L)'
;LDDANQGPNAWPERFILVADELSATTLAELPQDRLVGVVVRDGAANSHAAIMVRALGIPTVMGADIQPSVLHRRTLIVDGYRGDLLVDPEPVLLQ
;
A
#
# COMPACT_ATOMS: atom_id res chain seq x y z
N LEU A 1 -4.99 -18.98 3.86
CA LEU A 1 -5.74 -18.20 4.85
C LEU A 1 -4.74 -18.00 5.99
N ASP A 2 -3.80 -17.09 5.79
CA ASP A 2 -2.66 -16.93 6.71
C ASP A 2 -2.81 -15.58 7.39
N ASP A 3 -3.81 -15.51 8.27
CA ASP A 3 -4.00 -14.42 9.21
C ASP A 3 -3.16 -14.66 10.46
N ALA A 4 -2.55 -13.57 10.93
CA ALA A 4 -2.13 -13.33 12.31
C ALA A 4 -0.96 -14.17 12.89
N ASN A 5 0.28 -13.85 12.49
CA ASN A 5 1.40 -13.79 13.46
C ASN A 5 2.63 -13.05 12.86
N GLN A 6 2.53 -11.74 12.64
CA GLN A 6 3.67 -10.93 12.19
C GLN A 6 4.17 -10.12 13.40
N GLY A 7 5.10 -10.68 14.17
CA GLY A 7 5.77 -9.97 15.27
C GLY A 7 6.46 -8.69 14.78
N PRO A 8 6.92 -7.78 15.67
CA PRO A 8 7.43 -6.46 15.31
C PRO A 8 8.67 -6.43 14.37
N ASN A 9 9.22 -7.61 14.01
CA ASN A 9 10.33 -7.78 13.07
C ASN A 9 9.91 -8.37 11.70
N ALA A 10 8.61 -8.43 11.40
CA ALA A 10 8.09 -9.01 10.16
C ALA A 10 8.01 -8.02 8.98
N TRP A 11 8.06 -6.71 9.27
CA TRP A 11 7.89 -5.67 8.26
C TRP A 11 9.25 -5.17 7.76
N PRO A 12 9.45 -5.08 6.42
CA PRO A 12 10.64 -4.46 5.83
C PRO A 12 10.84 -3.02 6.31
N GLU A 13 12.07 -2.50 6.18
CA GLU A 13 12.39 -1.11 6.57
C GLU A 13 11.56 -0.06 5.82
N ARG A 14 11.25 -0.33 4.55
CA ARG A 14 10.31 0.43 3.74
C ARG A 14 9.45 -0.51 2.93
N PHE A 15 8.14 -0.35 2.97
CA PHE A 15 7.23 -1.20 2.22
C PHE A 15 5.98 -0.45 1.75
N ILE A 16 5.37 -1.00 0.70
CA ILE A 16 4.07 -0.59 0.19
C ILE A 16 3.07 -1.65 0.64
N LEU A 17 2.01 -1.23 1.31
CA LEU A 17 0.90 -2.12 1.66
C LEU A 17 0.03 -2.34 0.43
N VAL A 18 -0.21 -3.60 0.09
CA VAL A 18 -1.12 -3.99 -0.98
C VAL A 18 -2.21 -4.87 -0.37
N ALA A 19 -3.47 -4.42 -0.45
CA ALA A 19 -4.59 -5.10 0.19
C ALA A 19 -5.85 -5.09 -0.70
N ASP A 20 -6.76 -6.02 -0.44
CA ASP A 20 -8.08 -6.03 -1.08
C ASP A 20 -8.94 -4.91 -0.53
N GLU A 21 -9.04 -4.80 0.79
CA GLU A 21 -9.72 -3.72 1.49
C GLU A 21 -8.78 -3.11 2.55
N LEU A 22 -9.01 -1.84 2.87
CA LEU A 22 -8.27 -1.14 3.92
C LEU A 22 -9.22 -0.68 5.01
N SER A 23 -8.94 -1.10 6.24
CA SER A 23 -9.66 -0.65 7.43
C SER A 23 -8.79 0.27 8.30
N ALA A 24 -9.42 1.11 9.12
CA ALA A 24 -8.72 1.96 10.08
C ALA A 24 -7.91 1.14 11.10
N THR A 25 -8.45 -0.01 11.52
CA THR A 25 -7.79 -0.92 12.46
C THR A 25 -6.51 -1.49 11.85
N THR A 26 -6.59 -1.97 10.60
CA THR A 26 -5.41 -2.47 9.86
C THR A 26 -4.34 -1.39 9.76
N LEU A 27 -4.71 -0.15 9.45
CA LEU A 27 -3.75 0.96 9.36
C LEU A 27 -3.08 1.27 10.71
N ALA A 28 -3.82 1.14 11.82
CA ALA A 28 -3.31 1.41 13.16
C ALA A 28 -2.31 0.37 13.67
N GLU A 29 -2.38 -0.86 13.15
CA GLU A 29 -1.49 -1.97 13.51
C GLU A 29 -0.15 -1.94 12.74
N LEU A 30 -0.04 -1.12 11.69
CA LEU A 30 1.14 -1.06 10.85
C LEU A 30 2.22 -0.10 11.39
N PRO A 31 3.51 -0.40 11.18
CA PRO A 31 4.59 0.53 11.49
C PRO A 31 4.56 1.71 10.50
N GLN A 32 3.91 2.80 10.88
CA GLN A 32 3.67 3.98 10.04
C GLN A 32 4.97 4.64 9.57
N ASP A 33 6.05 4.53 10.35
CA ASP A 33 7.39 5.02 10.02
C ASP A 33 8.05 4.27 8.85
N ARG A 34 7.59 3.05 8.56
CA ARG A 34 8.09 2.18 7.48
C ARG A 34 7.15 2.08 6.29
N LEU A 35 5.90 2.51 6.46
CA LEU A 35 4.88 2.48 5.41
C LEU A 35 5.07 3.66 4.46
N VAL A 36 5.51 3.39 3.23
CA VAL A 36 5.81 4.45 2.24
C VAL A 36 4.75 4.60 1.15
N GLY A 37 3.77 3.70 1.10
CA GLY A 37 2.66 3.77 0.15
C GLY A 37 1.59 2.72 0.41
N VAL A 38 0.39 2.96 -0.10
CA VAL A 38 -0.75 2.04 0.03
C VAL A 38 -1.46 1.85 -1.31
N VAL A 39 -1.80 0.60 -1.62
CA VAL A 39 -2.60 0.24 -2.79
C VAL A 39 -3.74 -0.67 -2.35
N VAL A 40 -4.97 -0.30 -2.71
CA VAL A 40 -6.18 -1.03 -2.34
C VAL A 40 -6.97 -1.39 -3.59
N ARG A 41 -7.35 -2.66 -3.73
CA ARG A 41 -8.17 -3.14 -4.86
C ARG A 41 -9.61 -2.64 -4.75
N ASP A 42 -10.26 -2.96 -3.65
CA ASP A 42 -11.67 -2.70 -3.38
C ASP A 42 -11.79 -1.56 -2.36
N GLY A 43 -11.54 -0.34 -2.82
CA GLY A 43 -11.46 0.84 -1.96
C GLY A 43 -12.08 2.08 -2.58
N ALA A 44 -12.99 2.74 -1.86
CA ALA A 44 -13.50 4.04 -2.27
C ALA A 44 -12.54 5.16 -1.83
N ALA A 45 -12.28 6.13 -2.73
CA ALA A 45 -11.40 7.26 -2.49
C ALA A 45 -11.87 8.21 -1.37
N ASN A 46 -13.14 8.13 -0.96
CA ASN A 46 -13.74 8.89 0.14
C ASN A 46 -14.03 8.05 1.40
N SER A 47 -13.53 6.80 1.46
CA SER A 47 -13.67 5.96 2.65
C SER A 47 -12.89 6.51 3.84
N HIS A 48 -13.30 6.16 5.06
CA HIS A 48 -12.59 6.56 6.29
C HIS A 48 -11.11 6.18 6.26
N ALA A 49 -10.79 4.99 5.74
CA ALA A 49 -9.41 4.54 5.61
C ALA A 49 -8.64 5.37 4.57
N ALA A 50 -9.24 5.68 3.41
CA ALA A 50 -8.64 6.55 2.40
C ALA A 50 -8.36 7.97 2.95
N ILE A 51 -9.26 8.51 3.76
CA ILE A 51 -9.09 9.83 4.41
C ILE A 51 -7.93 9.77 5.41
N MET A 52 -7.86 8.71 6.22
CA MET A 52 -6.83 8.55 7.24
C MET A 52 -5.42 8.44 6.64
N VAL A 53 -5.24 7.57 5.64
CA VAL A 53 -3.92 7.38 5.00
C VAL A 53 -3.45 8.63 4.27
N ARG A 54 -4.38 9.40 3.68
CA ARG A 54 -4.10 10.72 3.10
C ARG A 54 -3.69 11.74 4.16
N ALA A 55 -4.35 11.74 5.33
CA ALA A 55 -3.99 12.61 6.45
C ALA A 55 -2.59 12.29 7.01
N LEU A 56 -2.13 11.05 6.90
CA LEU A 56 -0.76 10.63 7.22
C LEU A 56 0.26 11.06 6.15
N GLY A 57 -0.17 11.64 5.03
CA GLY A 57 0.70 12.06 3.94
C GLY A 57 1.26 10.89 3.12
N ILE A 58 0.64 9.71 3.22
CA ILE A 58 1.12 8.50 2.55
C ILE A 58 0.50 8.41 1.14
N PRO A 59 1.30 8.31 0.07
CA PRO A 59 0.80 8.10 -1.29
C PRO A 59 -0.11 6.87 -1.37
N THR A 60 -1.31 7.05 -1.91
CA THR A 60 -2.34 6.01 -1.89
C THR A 60 -3.06 5.91 -3.23
N VAL A 61 -3.22 4.69 -3.73
CA VAL A 61 -4.08 4.35 -4.86
C VAL A 61 -5.21 3.45 -4.36
N MET A 62 -6.45 3.85 -4.65
CA MET A 62 -7.67 3.12 -4.28
C MET A 62 -8.36 2.66 -5.56
N GLY A 63 -8.99 1.48 -5.56
CA GLY A 63 -9.69 0.98 -6.75
C GLY A 63 -8.74 0.40 -7.81
N ALA A 64 -7.54 -0.03 -7.42
CA ALA A 64 -6.56 -0.54 -8.37
C ALA A 64 -6.95 -1.94 -8.85
N ASP A 65 -6.96 -2.17 -10.15
CA ASP A 65 -7.17 -3.51 -10.73
C ASP A 65 -5.87 -4.34 -10.61
N ILE A 66 -5.63 -4.86 -9.41
CA ILE A 66 -4.40 -5.57 -9.05
C ILE A 66 -4.70 -6.89 -8.36
N GLN A 67 -3.76 -7.84 -8.50
CA GLN A 67 -3.75 -9.09 -7.77
C GLN A 67 -2.60 -9.07 -6.75
N PRO A 68 -2.87 -8.91 -5.44
CA PRO A 68 -1.82 -8.78 -4.42
C PRO A 68 -0.78 -9.91 -4.44
N SER A 69 -1.21 -11.13 -4.76
CA SER A 69 -0.35 -12.32 -4.88
C SER A 69 0.74 -12.18 -5.94
N VAL A 70 0.48 -11.43 -7.02
CA VAL A 70 1.42 -11.22 -8.12
C VAL A 70 2.44 -10.13 -7.81
N LEU A 71 2.09 -9.20 -6.91
CA LEU A 71 2.90 -8.04 -6.54
C LEU A 71 3.83 -8.28 -5.36
N HIS A 72 3.70 -9.43 -4.67
CA HIS A 72 4.55 -9.74 -3.53
C HIS A 72 6.04 -9.76 -3.93
N ARG A 73 6.87 -9.03 -3.18
CA ARG A 73 8.33 -8.87 -3.39
C ARG A 73 8.75 -8.25 -4.73
N ARG A 74 7.84 -7.56 -5.42
CA ARG A 74 8.17 -6.74 -6.60
C ARG A 74 8.42 -5.29 -6.22
N THR A 75 9.12 -4.57 -7.08
CA THR A 75 9.30 -3.13 -6.93
C THR A 75 8.06 -2.42 -7.45
N LEU A 76 7.51 -1.52 -6.64
CA LEU A 76 6.31 -0.76 -6.98
C LEU A 76 6.60 0.74 -6.84
N ILE A 77 6.08 1.54 -7.77
CA ILE A 77 5.98 3.00 -7.61
C ILE A 77 4.49 3.34 -7.51
N VAL A 78 4.13 4.03 -6.44
CA VAL A 78 2.77 4.50 -6.18
C VAL A 78 2.70 5.99 -6.49
N ASP A 79 2.01 6.35 -7.57
CA ASP A 79 1.68 7.75 -7.86
C ASP A 79 0.29 8.07 -7.30
N GLY A 80 0.26 8.51 -6.04
CA GLY A 80 -0.97 8.90 -5.36
C GLY A 80 -1.64 10.17 -5.92
N TYR A 81 -0.98 10.92 -6.81
CA TYR A 81 -1.54 12.11 -7.44
C TYR A 81 -2.33 11.75 -8.70
N ARG A 82 -1.75 10.89 -9.55
CA ARG A 82 -2.39 10.41 -10.78
C ARG A 82 -3.29 9.20 -10.56
N GLY A 83 -3.09 8.49 -9.46
CA GLY A 83 -3.79 7.23 -9.17
C GLY A 83 -3.14 6.03 -9.87
N ASP A 84 -1.88 6.13 -10.27
CA ASP A 84 -1.20 5.13 -11.08
C ASP A 84 -0.29 4.24 -10.22
N LEU A 85 -0.16 2.98 -10.62
CA LEU A 85 0.77 2.01 -10.04
C LEU A 85 1.69 1.47 -11.14
N LEU A 86 3.00 1.63 -10.96
CA LEU A 86 4.01 1.02 -11.83
C LEU A 86 4.58 -0.21 -11.13
N VAL A 87 4.63 -1.34 -11.84
CA VAL A 87 5.18 -2.60 -11.35
C VAL A 87 6.47 -2.89 -12.08
N ASP A 88 7.53 -3.17 -11.34
CA ASP A 88 8.88 -3.41 -11.84
C ASP A 88 9.27 -2.38 -12.92
N PRO A 89 9.24 -1.07 -12.58
CA PRO A 89 9.51 -0.01 -13.54
C PRO A 89 10.90 -0.19 -14.14
N GLU A 90 11.04 0.15 -15.42
CA GLU A 90 12.34 0.13 -16.08
C GLU A 90 13.32 1.04 -15.32
N PRO A 91 14.61 0.67 -15.22
CA PRO A 91 15.60 1.46 -14.46
C PRO A 91 15.71 2.92 -14.89
N VAL A 92 15.35 3.23 -16.14
CA VAL A 92 15.30 4.60 -16.66
C VAL A 92 14.24 5.48 -15.96
N LEU A 93 13.24 4.87 -15.33
CA LEU A 93 12.20 5.56 -14.57
C LEU A 93 12.55 5.73 -13.08
N LEU A 94 13.66 5.15 -12.61
CA LEU A 94 14.10 5.17 -11.20
C LEU A 94 15.14 6.26 -10.88
N GLN A 95 15.30 7.27 -11.75
CA GLN A 95 16.35 8.29 -11.62
C GLN A 95 16.14 9.26 -10.46
#